data_AF-A0A7W1KZP2-F1
#
_entry.id   AF-A0A7W1KZP2-F1
#
_cell.length_a   1.000
_cell.length_b   1.000
_cell.length_c   1.000
_cell.angle_alpha   90.00
_cell.angle_beta   90.00
_cell.angle_gamma   90.00
#
_symmetry.space_group_name_H-M   'P 1'
#
loop_
_entity.id
_entity.type
_entity.pdbx_description
1 polymer ?
#
loop_
_entity_poly.entity_id
_entity_poly.type
_entity_poly.pdbx_seq_one_letter_code
_entity_poly.pdbx_strand_id
1 'polypeptide(L)'
;MRTTSAGFLSGEVQIESVGKPLNFIIDTGATVSVVSSLLAEREDLLSRFAQNLRMQIYGSAGVADNVKVLMLPKVSLGSYAREKIYAAVLDMDSINETAGFEQTGIVGGNFLRHFRIIFDFQRGIVRLEPLVVTPEAENPTRLIIGVGGS
;
A
#
# COMPACT_ATOMS: atom_id res chain seq x y z
N MET A 1 -9.42 -10.96 1.06
CA MET A 1 -8.09 -11.00 1.70
C MET A 1 -7.89 -12.38 2.31
N ARG A 2 -6.64 -12.85 2.42
CA ARG A 2 -6.28 -14.12 3.04
C ARG A 2 -4.97 -13.99 3.80
N THR A 3 -4.71 -14.88 4.75
CA THR A 3 -3.45 -14.89 5.48
C THR A 3 -2.41 -15.76 4.75
N THR A 4 -1.14 -15.35 4.77
CA THR A 4 -0.01 -16.17 4.30
C THR A 4 0.39 -17.20 5.36
N SER A 5 1.19 -18.21 4.98
CA SER A 5 1.73 -19.18 5.97
C SER A 5 2.63 -18.52 7.02
N ALA A 6 3.23 -17.37 6.69
CA ALA A 6 4.04 -16.54 7.58
C ALA A 6 3.21 -15.55 8.45
N GLY A 7 1.87 -15.57 8.33
CA GLY A 7 0.99 -14.72 9.16
C GLY A 7 0.71 -13.32 8.62
N PHE A 8 1.15 -12.99 7.39
CA PHE A 8 0.84 -11.71 6.76
C PHE A 8 -0.59 -11.68 6.22
N LEU A 9 -1.25 -10.52 6.31
CA LEU A 9 -2.50 -10.28 5.60
C LEU A 9 -2.20 -9.95 4.13
N SER A 10 -2.77 -10.71 3.21
CA SER A 10 -2.60 -10.54 1.77
C SER A 10 -3.92 -10.18 1.09
N GLY A 11 -3.88 -9.22 0.17
CA GLY A 11 -4.99 -8.75 -0.63
C GLY A 11 -4.68 -8.77 -2.13
N GLU A 12 -5.71 -9.01 -2.94
CA GLU A 12 -5.59 -8.86 -4.39
C GLU A 12 -5.59 -7.38 -4.77
N VAL A 13 -4.56 -6.99 -5.50
CA VAL A 13 -4.32 -5.64 -5.98
C VAL A 13 -4.26 -5.65 -7.50
N GLN A 14 -4.93 -4.69 -8.12
CA GLN A 14 -4.84 -4.43 -9.55
C GLN A 14 -3.97 -3.20 -9.79
N ILE A 15 -2.92 -3.34 -10.59
CA ILE A 15 -2.18 -2.21 -11.16
C ILE A 15 -2.67 -2.04 -12.59
N GLU A 16 -3.04 -0.81 -12.98
CA GLU A 16 -3.66 -0.53 -14.29
C GLU A 16 -2.87 -1.05 -15.50
N SER A 17 -1.54 -1.09 -15.39
CA SER A 17 -0.64 -1.53 -16.46
C SER A 17 -0.37 -3.03 -16.51
N VAL A 18 -0.89 -3.80 -15.54
CA VAL A 18 -0.64 -5.24 -15.38
C VAL A 18 -1.95 -5.98 -15.65
N GLY A 19 -1.93 -6.97 -16.54
CA GLY A 19 -3.16 -7.61 -17.05
C GLY A 19 -3.87 -8.59 -16.10
N LYS A 20 -3.35 -8.78 -14.88
CA LYS A 20 -3.89 -9.74 -13.90
C LYS A 20 -3.88 -9.16 -12.48
N PRO A 21 -4.75 -9.65 -11.58
CA PRO A 21 -4.65 -9.36 -10.16
C PRO A 21 -3.34 -9.90 -9.58
N LEU A 22 -2.84 -9.20 -8.58
CA LEU A 22 -1.55 -9.46 -7.94
C LEU A 22 -1.75 -9.60 -6.43
N ASN A 23 -1.01 -10.49 -5.77
CA ASN A 23 -1.08 -10.58 -4.31
C ASN A 23 -0.11 -9.58 -3.68
N PHE A 24 -0.62 -8.75 -2.78
CA PHE A 24 0.16 -7.79 -2.01
C PHE A 24 -0.07 -8.00 -0.52
N ILE A 25 0.99 -7.85 0.27
CA ILE A 25 0.86 -7.76 1.72
C ILE A 25 0.23 -6.41 2.07
N ILE A 26 -0.70 -6.40 3.01
CA ILE A 26 -1.28 -5.19 3.58
C ILE A 26 -0.49 -4.85 4.86
N ASP A 27 0.31 -3.79 4.81
CA ASP A 27 1.24 -3.45 5.90
C ASP A 27 1.03 -2.00 6.36
N THR A 28 0.45 -1.84 7.55
CA THR A 28 0.26 -0.52 8.17
C THR A 28 1.55 0.08 8.73
N GLY A 29 2.60 -0.74 8.92
CA GLY A 29 3.92 -0.30 9.37
C GLY A 29 4.80 0.24 8.23
N ALA A 30 4.48 -0.10 6.98
CA ALA A 30 5.17 0.46 5.81
C ALA A 30 4.64 1.86 5.48
N THR A 31 5.51 2.88 5.45
CA THR A 31 5.11 4.24 5.05
C THR A 31 4.80 4.36 3.55
N VAL A 32 5.57 3.66 2.72
CA VAL A 32 5.44 3.66 1.26
C VAL A 32 5.09 2.24 0.80
N SER A 33 4.31 2.14 -0.27
CA SER A 33 4.05 0.86 -0.93
C SER A 33 5.32 0.31 -1.60
N VAL A 34 5.38 -1.00 -1.79
CA VAL A 34 6.50 -1.71 -2.42
C VAL A 34 5.98 -2.52 -3.60
N VAL A 35 6.76 -2.58 -4.67
CA VAL A 35 6.61 -3.51 -5.80
C VAL A 35 7.86 -4.38 -5.83
N SER A 36 7.70 -5.69 -6.03
CA SER A 36 8.87 -6.57 -6.14
C SER A 36 9.70 -6.24 -7.39
N SER A 37 11.02 -6.35 -7.28
CA SER A 37 11.94 -6.22 -8.42
C SER A 37 11.57 -7.13 -9.59
N LEU A 38 11.18 -8.37 -9.27
CA LEU A 38 10.75 -9.38 -10.24
C LEU A 38 9.48 -8.97 -10.98
N LEU A 39 8.48 -8.39 -10.30
CA LEU A 39 7.29 -7.84 -10.96
C LEU A 39 7.66 -6.63 -11.83
N ALA A 40 8.51 -5.74 -11.31
CA ALA A 40 8.94 -4.54 -12.03
C ALA A 40 9.68 -4.87 -13.33
N GLU A 41 10.46 -5.94 -13.35
CA GLU A 41 11.12 -6.47 -14.55
C GLU A 41 10.13 -7.15 -15.50
N ARG A 42 9.34 -8.11 -15.01
CA ARG A 42 8.40 -8.90 -15.83
C ARG A 42 7.39 -8.04 -16.59
N GLU A 43 6.94 -6.94 -15.98
CA GLU A 43 5.92 -6.05 -16.55
C GLU A 43 6.50 -4.73 -17.10
N ASP A 44 7.84 -4.64 -17.20
CA ASP A 44 8.59 -3.47 -17.69
C ASP A 44 8.18 -2.15 -17.01
N LEU A 45 7.93 -2.19 -15.69
CA LEU A 45 7.40 -1.04 -14.96
C LEU A 45 8.42 0.08 -14.82
N LEU A 46 9.71 -0.25 -14.76
CA LEU A 46 10.78 0.73 -14.64
C LEU A 46 10.87 1.64 -15.87
N SER A 47 10.79 1.09 -17.08
CA SER A 47 10.84 1.88 -18.31
C SER A 47 9.65 2.84 -18.44
N ARG A 48 8.51 2.46 -17.86
CA ARG A 48 7.24 3.19 -18.00
C ARG A 48 6.98 4.20 -16.89
N PHE A 49 7.40 3.90 -15.67
CA PHE A 49 6.95 4.61 -14.47
C PHE A 49 8.07 5.00 -13.51
N ALA A 50 9.33 4.69 -13.81
CA ALA A 50 10.45 5.07 -12.94
C ALA A 50 10.50 6.59 -12.74
N GLN A 51 10.81 6.98 -11.52
CA GLN A 51 10.98 8.35 -11.11
C GLN A 51 12.46 8.58 -10.79
N ASN A 52 12.99 9.73 -11.20
CA ASN A 52 14.35 10.14 -10.84
C ASN A 52 14.38 10.71 -9.41
N LEU A 53 14.15 9.84 -8.43
CA LEU A 53 14.10 10.16 -7.01
C LEU A 53 15.16 9.34 -6.28
N ARG A 54 15.82 9.96 -5.31
CA ARG A 54 16.66 9.23 -4.35
C ARG A 54 15.82 8.92 -3.13
N MET A 55 15.58 7.63 -2.88
CA MET A 55 14.87 7.16 -1.70
C MET A 55 15.81 6.29 -0.85
N GLN A 56 15.78 6.53 0.45
CA GLN A 56 16.35 5.66 1.47
C GLN A 56 15.19 4.97 2.19
N ILE A 57 15.32 3.67 2.42
CA ILE A 57 14.31 2.89 3.14
C ILE A 57 14.95 2.32 4.39
N TYR A 58 14.27 2.54 5.52
CA TYR A 58 14.62 1.99 6.81
C TYR A 58 13.63 0.88 7.14
N GLY A 59 14.13 -0.34 7.36
CA GLY A 59 13.31 -1.50 7.66
C GLY A 59 14.01 -2.48 8.59
N SER A 60 13.37 -3.62 8.85
CA SER A 60 13.91 -4.69 9.70
C SER A 60 15.20 -5.31 9.16
N ALA A 61 15.40 -5.27 7.84
CA ALA A 61 16.61 -5.72 7.17
C ALA A 61 17.75 -4.66 7.17
N GLY A 62 17.54 -3.50 7.81
CA GLY A 62 18.50 -2.40 7.83
C GLY A 62 18.11 -1.25 6.90
N VAL A 63 19.12 -0.57 6.34
CA VAL A 63 18.94 0.59 5.45
C VAL A 63 19.23 0.19 4.01
N ALA A 64 18.31 0.54 3.11
CA ALA A 64 18.50 0.42 1.67
C ALA A 64 18.60 1.82 1.05
N ASP A 65 19.73 2.08 0.39
CA ASP A 65 20.03 3.36 -0.25
C ASP A 65 19.73 3.34 -1.76
N ASN A 66 19.43 4.53 -2.31
CA ASN A 66 19.17 4.74 -3.75
C ASN A 66 18.13 3.76 -4.33
N VAL A 67 17.09 3.47 -3.56
CA VAL A 67 16.02 2.56 -3.97
C VAL A 67 15.29 3.16 -5.17
N LYS A 68 15.10 2.36 -6.22
CA LYS A 68 14.33 2.76 -7.41
C LYS A 68 12.88 3.00 -7.01
N VAL A 69 12.28 4.06 -7.54
CA VAL A 69 10.91 4.46 -7.23
C VAL A 69 10.08 4.45 -8.51
N LEU A 70 8.89 3.86 -8.44
CA LEU A 70 7.85 3.91 -9.46
C LEU A 70 6.78 4.92 -9.05
N MET A 71 6.16 5.60 -10.01
CA MET A 71 4.88 6.27 -9.81
C MET A 71 3.80 5.50 -10.59
N LEU A 72 3.09 4.62 -9.90
CA LEU A 72 2.04 3.80 -10.50
C LEU A 72 0.82 4.69 -10.82
N PRO A 73 0.30 4.68 -12.07
CA PRO A 73 -0.79 5.55 -12.47
C PRO A 73 -2.05 5.32 -11.63
N LYS A 74 -2.41 4.05 -11.44
CA LYS A 74 -3.57 3.63 -10.65
C LYS A 74 -3.36 2.25 -10.04
N VAL A 75 -3.67 2.17 -8.74
CA VAL A 75 -3.64 0.95 -7.93
C VAL A 75 -5.01 0.75 -7.33
N SER A 76 -5.56 -0.46 -7.41
CA SER A 76 -6.87 -0.80 -6.88
C SER A 76 -6.79 -1.97 -5.90
N LEU A 77 -7.53 -1.89 -4.80
CA LEU A 77 -7.69 -2.93 -3.79
C LEU A 77 -9.19 -3.11 -3.52
N GLY A 78 -9.75 -4.22 -3.97
CA GLY A 78 -11.20 -4.40 -4.01
C GLY A 78 -11.88 -3.36 -4.90
N SER A 79 -12.93 -2.70 -4.40
CA SER A 79 -13.64 -1.64 -5.12
C SER A 79 -12.97 -0.26 -5.04
N TYR A 80 -11.88 -0.14 -4.29
CA TYR A 80 -11.21 1.14 -4.08
C TYR A 80 -10.01 1.30 -4.99
N ALA A 81 -9.86 2.49 -5.58
CA ALA A 81 -8.74 2.82 -6.44
C ALA A 81 -8.09 4.13 -6.01
N ARG A 82 -6.78 4.21 -6.20
CA ARG A 82 -5.98 5.42 -5.96
C ARG A 82 -5.03 5.64 -7.11
N GLU A 83 -4.88 6.91 -7.48
CA GLU A 83 -3.97 7.34 -8.53
C GLU A 83 -2.64 7.83 -7.96
N LYS A 84 -1.61 7.81 -8.80
CA LYS A 84 -0.28 8.36 -8.51
C LYS A 84 0.33 7.80 -7.21
N ILE A 85 0.34 6.48 -7.09
CA ILE A 85 0.93 5.79 -5.93
C ILE A 85 2.43 5.60 -6.17
N TYR A 86 3.24 6.22 -5.32
CA TYR A 86 4.67 5.94 -5.30
C TYR A 86 4.93 4.54 -4.71
N ALA A 87 5.76 3.76 -5.37
CA ALA A 87 6.17 2.45 -4.89
C ALA A 87 7.68 2.30 -4.96
N ALA A 88 8.28 1.82 -3.87
CA ALA A 88 9.68 1.40 -3.87
C ALA A 88 9.82 0.06 -4.60
N VAL A 89 10.91 -0.13 -5.33
CA VAL A 89 11.24 -1.42 -5.95
C VAL A 89 12.25 -2.15 -5.07
N LEU A 90 11.83 -3.26 -4.46
CA LEU A 90 12.65 -4.04 -3.53
C LEU A 90 12.61 -5.54 -3.88
N ASP A 91 13.62 -6.26 -3.42
CA ASP A 91 13.60 -7.72 -3.41
C ASP A 91 12.59 -8.24 -2.37
N MET A 92 11.83 -9.27 -2.73
CA MET A 92 10.83 -9.91 -1.89
C MET A 92 11.02 -11.43 -1.77
N ASP A 93 12.14 -11.98 -2.25
CA ASP A 93 12.37 -13.43 -2.30
C ASP A 93 12.30 -14.07 -0.91
N SER A 94 12.97 -13.51 0.11
CA SER A 94 12.92 -14.05 1.48
C SER A 94 11.53 -14.04 2.10
N ILE A 95 10.67 -13.08 1.73
CA ILE A 95 9.26 -13.07 2.16
C ILE A 95 8.50 -14.20 1.47
N ASN A 96 8.74 -14.38 0.17
CA ASN A 96 8.06 -15.37 -0.64
C ASN A 96 8.43 -16.82 -0.29
N GLU A 97 9.64 -17.07 0.20
CA GLU A 97 10.07 -18.38 0.72
C GLU A 97 9.13 -18.95 1.79
N THR A 98 8.52 -18.08 2.60
CA THR A 98 7.67 -18.46 3.74
C THR A 98 6.20 -18.09 3.58
N ALA A 99 5.84 -17.30 2.57
CA ALA A 99 4.47 -16.83 2.38
C ALA A 99 3.48 -17.93 1.93
N GLY A 100 3.97 -19.00 1.31
CA GLY A 100 3.15 -20.09 0.75
C GLY A 100 2.50 -19.78 -0.60
N PHE A 101 2.54 -18.51 -1.04
CA PHE A 101 2.20 -18.08 -2.39
C PHE A 101 2.89 -16.75 -2.70
N GLU A 102 3.11 -16.46 -4.00
CA GLU A 102 3.83 -15.26 -4.45
C GLU A 102 3.15 -13.98 -3.96
N GLN A 103 3.89 -13.17 -3.21
CA GLN A 103 3.66 -11.77 -2.91
C GLN A 103 4.49 -10.93 -3.88
N THR A 104 3.82 -10.00 -4.53
CA THR A 104 4.42 -9.14 -5.57
C THR A 104 4.59 -7.69 -5.11
N GLY A 105 4.26 -7.41 -3.85
CA GLY A 105 4.45 -6.11 -3.26
C GLY A 105 3.82 -5.96 -1.88
N ILE A 106 3.90 -4.74 -1.38
CA ILE A 106 3.32 -4.29 -0.11
C ILE A 106 2.45 -3.07 -0.39
N VAL A 107 1.22 -3.06 0.12
CA VAL A 107 0.37 -1.87 0.18
C VAL A 107 0.65 -1.17 1.50
N GLY A 108 1.28 0.00 1.43
CA GLY A 108 1.70 0.80 2.60
C GLY A 108 0.82 2.01 2.87
N GLY A 109 1.24 2.84 3.82
CA GLY A 109 0.55 4.01 4.34
C GLY A 109 0.16 5.05 3.28
N ASN A 110 0.95 5.20 2.22
CA ASN A 110 0.61 6.11 1.12
C ASN A 110 -0.66 5.71 0.33
N PHE A 111 -1.09 4.45 0.44
CA PHE A 111 -2.41 3.97 0.02
C PHE A 111 -3.37 3.88 1.22
N LEU A 112 -2.94 3.23 2.31
CA LEU A 112 -3.79 2.84 3.44
C LEU A 112 -4.29 4.01 4.30
N ARG A 113 -3.58 5.14 4.35
CA ARG A 113 -3.97 6.32 5.17
C ARG A 113 -5.33 6.92 4.81
N HIS A 114 -5.91 6.51 3.69
CA HIS A 114 -7.21 6.97 3.22
C HIS A 114 -8.37 6.09 3.69
N PHE A 115 -8.08 5.11 4.53
CA PHE A 115 -9.05 4.17 5.06
C PHE A 115 -8.93 4.11 6.58
N ARG A 116 -10.07 3.99 7.26
CA ARG A 116 -10.15 3.36 8.56
C ARG A 116 -10.04 1.85 8.33
N ILE A 117 -9.03 1.24 8.96
CA ILE A 117 -8.82 -0.21 8.91
C ILE A 117 -9.43 -0.81 10.17
N ILE A 118 -10.36 -1.75 10.00
CA ILE A 118 -11.05 -2.42 11.10
C ILE A 118 -10.68 -3.89 11.08
N PHE A 119 -10.11 -4.37 12.18
CA PHE A 119 -9.81 -5.78 12.43
C PHE A 119 -10.91 -6.37 13.31
N ASP A 120 -11.74 -7.24 12.75
CA ASP A 120 -12.74 -7.99 13.50
C ASP A 120 -12.21 -9.42 13.69
N PHE A 121 -11.53 -9.61 14.83
CA PHE A 121 -10.88 -10.87 15.18
C PHE A 121 -11.89 -11.99 15.45
N GLN A 122 -13.11 -11.66 15.89
CA GLN A 122 -14.15 -12.66 16.13
C GLN A 122 -14.64 -13.28 14.83
N ARG A 123 -14.78 -12.46 13.78
CA ARG A 123 -15.21 -12.90 12.46
C ARG A 123 -14.05 -13.24 11.52
N GLY A 124 -12.81 -12.95 11.91
CA GLY A 124 -11.63 -13.18 11.08
C GLY A 124 -11.63 -12.29 9.82
N ILE A 125 -12.18 -11.08 9.88
CA ILE A 125 -12.28 -10.17 8.74
C ILE A 125 -11.48 -8.88 8.96
N VAL A 126 -10.95 -8.34 7.87
CA VAL A 126 -10.40 -7.00 7.81
C VAL A 126 -11.23 -6.16 6.85
N ARG A 127 -11.68 -4.99 7.32
CA ARG A 127 -12.48 -4.05 6.53
C ARG A 127 -11.70 -2.76 6.31
N LEU A 128 -11.73 -2.29 5.08
CA LEU A 128 -11.26 -0.96 4.69
C LEU A 128 -12.48 -0.07 4.48
N GLU A 129 -12.64 0.93 5.34
CA GLU A 129 -13.69 1.93 5.23
C GLU A 129 -13.07 3.26 4.81
N PRO A 130 -13.45 3.82 3.64
CA PRO A 130 -12.91 5.09 3.19
C PRO A 130 -13.11 6.18 4.23
N LEU A 131 -12.07 6.95 4.49
CA LEU A 131 -12.22 8.19 5.22
C LEU A 131 -12.92 9.18 4.28
N VAL A 132 -14.17 9.54 4.60
CA VAL A 132 -14.87 10.63 3.93
C VAL A 132 -14.08 11.90 4.24
N VAL A 133 -13.39 12.44 3.25
CA VAL A 133 -12.86 13.81 3.34
C VAL A 133 -14.06 14.71 3.10
N THR A 134 -14.67 15.22 4.16
CA THR A 134 -15.63 16.32 4.02
C THR A 134 -14.86 17.55 3.52
N PRO A 135 -15.36 18.27 2.49
CA PRO A 135 -14.73 19.50 2.00
C PRO A 135 -14.49 20.58 3.05
N GLU A 136 -15.12 20.48 4.22
CA GLU A 136 -14.97 21.41 5.35
C GLU A 136 -13.60 21.34 6.05
N ALA A 137 -12.84 20.26 5.87
CA ALA A 137 -11.52 20.10 6.49
C ALA A 137 -10.41 20.95 5.82
N GLU A 138 -10.69 21.61 4.68
CA GLU A 138 -9.74 22.51 4.01
C GLU A 138 -9.93 24.00 4.35
N ASN A 139 -10.85 24.35 5.26
CA ASN A 139 -11.02 25.75 5.68
C ASN A 139 -10.49 25.97 7.11
N PRO A 140 -9.24 26.45 7.31
CA PRO A 140 -8.64 26.61 8.63
C PRO A 140 -9.28 27.71 9.48
N THR A 141 -10.34 28.37 9.02
CA THR A 141 -10.97 29.51 9.73
C THR A 141 -12.16 29.14 10.62
N ARG A 142 -12.58 27.87 10.72
CA ARG A 142 -13.67 27.49 11.64
C ARG A 142 -13.18 26.77 12.89
N LEU A 143 -12.87 27.56 13.90
CA LEU A 143 -12.82 27.11 15.30
C LEU A 143 -14.25 26.75 15.73
N ILE A 144 -14.57 25.46 15.84
CA ILE A 144 -15.78 25.02 16.54
C ILE A 144 -15.47 25.04 18.03
N ILE A 145 -15.91 26.08 18.73
CA ILE A 145 -15.99 26.10 20.19
C ILE A 145 -17.26 25.34 20.56
N GLY A 146 -17.09 24.11 21.04
CA GLY A 146 -18.16 23.40 21.73
C GLY A 146 -18.36 24.02 23.11
N VAL A 147 -19.36 24.89 23.26
CA VAL A 147 -19.93 25.25 24.57
C VAL A 147 -21.13 24.33 24.82
N GLY A 148 -21.08 23.61 25.94
CA GLY A 148 -22.13 22.72 26.40
C GLY A 148 -23.33 23.43 27.03
N GLY A 149 -24.35 22.63 27.33
CA GLY A 149 -25.62 23.01 27.96
C GLY A 149 -26.77 22.75 26.97
N SER A 150 -27.76 21.91 27.25
CA SER A 150 -28.33 21.42 28.52
C SER A 150 -28.94 20.03 28.36
#